data_AF-A0A432GEK9-F1
#
_entry.id   AF-A0A432GEK9-F1
#
_cell.length_a   1.000
_cell.length_b   1.000
_cell.length_c   1.000
_cell.angle_alpha   90.00
_cell.angle_beta   90.00
_cell.angle_gamma   90.00
#
_symmetry.space_group_name_H-M   'P 1'
#
loop_
_entity.id
_entity.type
_entity.pdbx_description
1 polymer ?
#
loop_
_entity_poly.entity_id
_entity_poly.type
_entity_poly.pdbx_seq_one_letter_code
_entity_poly.pdbx_strand_id
1 'polypeptide(L)'
;MELYRGTRSVTGSDFRKWALELLTRFVRFDSAFWGMGYMIDEIVVTAFTLHNQPLEMMVNYERWKELDPLVEHLACAPGTTIDMFDVISQEEFSKTEMYKDHSKPFGIEQTLATLAMDPVTRLLNAVSIYRSDPLQYFSPDEKAFMQFITPHLIEAATLNYFHGLLLEGEHGSSIVVSSHDGMLYQVESEVAGLLQREWPEWKGPALPEPLRQKVCGEDFSSYQQCH
;
A
#
# COMPACT_ATOMS: atom_id res chain seq x y z
N MET A 1 8.40 20.38 0.40
CA MET A 1 7.49 21.43 0.92
C MET A 1 6.08 21.33 0.36
N GLU A 2 5.88 21.14 -0.95
CA GLU A 2 4.52 21.05 -1.53
C GLU A 2 3.75 19.82 -1.03
N LEU A 3 4.35 18.62 -1.08
CA LEU A 3 3.76 17.37 -0.56
C LEU A 3 3.21 17.51 0.87
N TYR A 4 4.04 18.02 1.79
CA TYR A 4 3.65 18.23 3.19
C TYR A 4 2.69 19.40 3.42
N ARG A 5 2.62 20.39 2.50
CA ARG A 5 1.57 21.41 2.57
C ARG A 5 0.21 20.83 2.18
N GLY A 6 0.21 19.90 1.22
CA GLY A 6 -0.98 19.18 0.77
C GLY A 6 -1.72 18.46 1.90
N THR A 7 -1.03 18.03 2.96
CA THR A 7 -1.62 17.27 4.06
C THR A 7 -2.71 18.03 4.81
N ARG A 8 -2.72 19.36 4.73
CA ARG A 8 -3.73 20.24 5.36
C ARG A 8 -4.72 20.85 4.38
N SER A 9 -4.40 20.85 3.08
CA SER A 9 -5.17 21.57 2.07
C SER A 9 -5.93 20.66 1.11
N VAL A 10 -5.57 19.38 1.04
CA VAL A 10 -6.25 18.37 0.21
C VAL A 10 -7.10 17.48 1.11
N THR A 11 -8.33 17.20 0.68
CA THR A 11 -9.25 16.28 1.32
C THR A 11 -8.66 14.87 1.43
N GLY A 12 -8.98 14.17 2.53
CA GLY A 12 -8.45 12.83 2.81
C GLY A 12 -8.63 11.82 1.67
N SER A 13 -9.80 11.86 1.01
CA SER A 13 -10.13 10.98 -0.11
C SER A 13 -9.27 11.19 -1.36
N ASP A 14 -8.75 12.40 -1.56
CA ASP A 14 -8.08 12.79 -2.81
C ASP A 14 -6.56 12.91 -2.67
N PHE A 15 -6.04 12.89 -1.44
CA PHE A 15 -4.63 13.16 -1.17
C PHE A 15 -3.68 12.22 -1.92
N ARG A 16 -3.91 10.90 -1.89
CA ARG A 16 -3.03 9.94 -2.60
C ARG A 16 -3.03 10.18 -4.11
N LYS A 17 -4.20 10.46 -4.69
CA LYS A 17 -4.32 10.76 -6.12
C LYS A 17 -3.58 12.04 -6.47
N TRP A 18 -3.74 13.08 -5.66
CA TRP A 18 -3.01 14.34 -5.79
C TRP A 18 -1.50 14.17 -5.63
N ALA A 19 -1.06 13.35 -4.68
CA ALA A 19 0.36 13.10 -4.44
C ALA A 19 1.01 12.32 -5.61
N LEU A 20 0.29 11.37 -6.21
CA LEU A 20 0.71 10.71 -7.44
C LEU A 20 0.78 11.71 -8.60
N GLU A 21 -0.22 12.59 -8.77
CA GLU A 21 -0.16 13.66 -9.77
C GLU A 21 1.07 14.57 -9.56
N LEU A 22 1.37 14.95 -8.32
CA LEU A 22 2.55 15.74 -7.98
C LEU A 22 3.86 15.01 -8.34
N LEU A 23 3.90 13.69 -8.17
CA LEU A 23 5.07 12.85 -8.48
C LEU A 23 5.44 12.88 -9.96
N THR A 24 4.46 13.04 -10.86
CA THR A 24 4.68 13.09 -12.33
C THR A 24 5.64 14.22 -12.75
N ARG A 25 5.78 15.25 -11.92
CA ARG A 25 6.69 16.39 -12.17
C ARG A 25 8.17 16.04 -11.99
N PHE A 26 8.48 14.91 -11.37
CA PHE A 26 9.84 14.50 -11.01
C PHE A 26 10.24 13.17 -11.62
N VAL A 27 9.30 12.24 -11.79
CA VAL A 27 9.51 10.97 -12.49
C VAL A 27 8.41 10.80 -13.51
N ARG A 28 8.79 10.50 -14.75
CA ARG A 28 7.82 10.21 -15.80
C ARG A 28 7.24 8.81 -15.59
N PHE A 29 5.93 8.72 -15.53
CA PHE A 29 5.16 7.47 -15.59
C PHE A 29 3.79 7.79 -16.20
N ASP A 30 3.14 6.79 -16.77
CA ASP A 30 1.86 6.95 -17.46
C ASP A 30 0.69 6.60 -16.53
N SER A 31 0.92 5.68 -15.60
CA SER A 31 -0.09 5.23 -14.65
C SER A 31 0.54 4.73 -13.35
N ALA A 32 -0.24 4.61 -12.28
CA ALA A 32 0.28 4.17 -10.97
C ALA A 32 -0.79 3.47 -10.12
N PHE A 33 -0.30 2.69 -9.16
CA PHE A 33 -1.06 2.03 -8.11
C PHE A 33 -0.48 2.44 -6.75
N TRP A 34 -1.35 2.79 -5.81
CA TRP A 34 -1.00 2.95 -4.41
C TRP A 34 -1.97 2.17 -3.55
N GLY A 35 -1.54 1.00 -3.09
CA GLY A 35 -2.29 0.10 -2.23
C GLY A 35 -1.92 0.25 -0.76
N MET A 36 -2.90 -0.03 0.10
CA MET A 36 -2.75 -0.20 1.54
C MET A 36 -3.37 -1.52 1.95
N GLY A 37 -2.86 -2.09 3.02
CA GLY A 37 -3.45 -3.28 3.61
C GLY A 37 -2.51 -3.89 4.63
N TYR A 38 -2.42 -5.21 4.64
CA TYR A 38 -1.61 -5.94 5.60
C TYR A 38 -1.06 -7.23 5.01
N MET A 39 -0.09 -7.83 5.72
CA MET A 39 0.46 -9.14 5.37
C MET A 39 0.10 -10.20 6.41
N ILE A 40 -0.65 -11.23 5.99
CA ILE A 40 -0.95 -12.46 6.75
C ILE A 40 -0.70 -13.63 5.80
N ASP A 41 0.49 -14.22 5.87
CA ASP A 41 1.03 -15.22 4.93
C ASP A 41 1.21 -14.70 3.49
N GLU A 42 0.24 -13.95 2.97
CA GLU A 42 0.24 -13.21 1.71
C GLU A 42 -0.08 -11.72 1.91
N ILE A 43 0.12 -10.92 0.86
CA ILE A 43 -0.28 -9.51 0.82
C ILE A 43 -1.78 -9.42 0.57
N VAL A 44 -2.48 -8.75 1.48
CA VAL A 44 -3.90 -8.40 1.32
C VAL A 44 -4.01 -6.89 1.15
N VAL A 45 -4.54 -6.46 -0.01
CA VAL A 45 -4.83 -5.05 -0.28
C VAL A 45 -6.27 -4.75 0.14
N THR A 46 -6.47 -3.85 1.09
CA THR A 46 -7.80 -3.49 1.62
C THR A 46 -8.33 -2.19 1.04
N ALA A 47 -7.45 -1.30 0.61
CA ALA A 47 -7.81 -0.06 -0.04
C ALA A 47 -6.69 0.37 -1.00
N PHE A 48 -7.05 1.04 -2.08
CA PHE A 48 -6.07 1.49 -3.06
C PHE A 48 -6.49 2.79 -3.76
N THR A 49 -5.54 3.38 -4.45
CA THR A 49 -5.74 4.54 -5.32
C THR A 49 -5.05 4.26 -6.65
N LEU A 50 -5.77 4.44 -7.75
CA LEU A 50 -5.25 4.32 -9.10
C LEU A 50 -5.05 5.71 -9.71
N HIS A 51 -3.94 5.86 -10.43
CA HIS A 51 -3.70 7.01 -11.30
C HIS A 51 -3.62 6.49 -12.73
N ASN A 52 -4.53 6.96 -13.60
CA ASN A 52 -4.64 6.55 -15.01
C ASN A 52 -4.69 5.03 -15.26
N GLN A 53 -5.21 4.25 -14.31
CA GLN A 53 -5.59 2.85 -14.51
C GLN A 53 -7.10 2.68 -14.25
N PRO A 54 -7.79 1.81 -15.01
CA PRO A 54 -9.18 1.46 -14.76
C PRO A 54 -9.27 0.44 -13.61
N LEU A 55 -10.43 0.33 -12.96
CA LEU A 55 -10.62 -0.61 -11.84
C LEU A 55 -10.48 -2.07 -12.28
N GLU A 56 -10.81 -2.35 -13.55
CA GLU A 56 -10.66 -3.63 -14.21
C GLU A 56 -9.22 -4.15 -14.17
N MET A 57 -8.23 -3.26 -14.08
CA MET A 57 -6.82 -3.62 -13.90
C MET A 57 -6.64 -4.43 -12.62
N MET A 58 -7.19 -3.94 -11.49
CA MET A 58 -7.10 -4.63 -10.20
C MET A 58 -7.90 -5.95 -10.19
N VAL A 59 -9.10 -5.95 -10.78
CA VAL A 59 -9.92 -7.18 -10.88
C VAL A 59 -9.18 -8.26 -11.66
N ASN A 60 -8.45 -7.89 -12.71
CA ASN A 60 -7.64 -8.82 -13.46
C ASN A 60 -6.39 -9.22 -12.68
N TYR A 61 -5.71 -8.28 -12.02
CA TYR A 61 -4.50 -8.52 -11.22
C TYR A 61 -4.73 -9.59 -10.15
N GLU A 62 -5.88 -9.61 -9.48
CA GLU A 62 -6.20 -10.65 -8.47
C GLU A 62 -6.09 -12.08 -9.00
N ARG A 63 -6.28 -12.31 -10.31
CA ARG A 63 -6.12 -13.63 -10.93
C ARG A 63 -4.67 -14.03 -11.16
N TRP A 64 -3.77 -13.05 -11.19
CA TRP A 64 -2.38 -13.20 -11.59
C TRP A 64 -1.38 -12.87 -10.48
N LYS A 65 -1.84 -12.31 -9.35
CA LYS A 65 -0.97 -11.82 -8.26
C LYS A 65 -0.02 -12.87 -7.70
N GLU A 66 -0.43 -14.15 -7.69
CA GLU A 66 0.41 -15.27 -7.24
C GLU A 66 1.58 -15.56 -8.19
N LEU A 67 1.47 -15.13 -9.45
CA LEU A 67 2.49 -15.28 -10.49
C LEU A 67 3.28 -13.99 -10.70
N ASP A 68 3.05 -12.94 -9.90
CA ASP A 68 3.80 -11.69 -10.00
C ASP A 68 5.22 -11.87 -9.42
N PRO A 69 6.26 -11.86 -10.28
CA PRO A 69 7.63 -12.08 -9.82
C PRO A 69 8.12 -10.95 -8.90
N LEU A 70 7.51 -9.76 -8.95
CA LEU A 70 7.93 -8.61 -8.17
C LEU A 70 7.44 -8.67 -6.73
N VAL A 71 6.28 -9.31 -6.48
CA VAL A 71 5.63 -9.35 -5.16
C VAL A 71 6.52 -9.99 -4.09
N GLU A 72 7.13 -11.14 -4.40
CA GLU A 72 8.01 -11.84 -3.46
C GLU A 72 9.24 -10.99 -3.11
N HIS A 73 9.86 -10.36 -4.12
CA HIS A 73 11.03 -9.51 -3.92
C HIS A 73 10.71 -8.28 -3.06
N LEU A 74 9.55 -7.66 -3.28
CA LEU A 74 9.06 -6.54 -2.48
C LEU A 74 8.76 -6.96 -1.03
N ALA A 75 8.19 -8.15 -0.83
CA ALA A 75 7.89 -8.70 0.50
C ALA A 75 9.17 -9.06 1.28
N CYS A 76 10.22 -9.53 0.60
CA CYS A 76 11.49 -9.90 1.22
C CYS A 76 12.39 -8.69 1.53
N ALA A 77 12.20 -7.56 0.85
CA ALA A 77 12.97 -6.33 1.09
C ALA A 77 12.08 -5.09 1.31
N PRO A 78 11.21 -5.06 2.35
CA PRO A 78 10.33 -3.92 2.60
C PRO A 78 11.10 -2.61 2.75
N GLY A 79 10.59 -1.56 2.14
CA GLY A 79 11.20 -0.24 2.06
C GLY A 79 12.17 -0.06 0.90
N THR A 80 12.46 -1.12 0.14
CA THR A 80 13.33 -1.05 -1.06
C THR A 80 12.50 -0.83 -2.32
N THR A 81 12.94 0.09 -3.16
CA THR A 81 12.41 0.26 -4.51
C THR A 81 13.03 -0.77 -5.44
N ILE A 82 12.17 -1.52 -6.15
CA ILE A 82 12.56 -2.60 -7.05
C ILE A 82 11.96 -2.34 -8.42
N ASP A 83 12.80 -2.42 -9.44
CA ASP A 83 12.38 -2.46 -10.84
C ASP A 83 12.12 -3.91 -11.24
N MET A 84 11.01 -4.16 -11.94
CA MET A 84 10.68 -5.49 -12.49
C MET A 84 11.85 -6.11 -13.27
N PHE A 85 12.60 -5.30 -14.01
CA PHE A 85 13.69 -5.80 -14.84
C PHE A 85 15.03 -5.99 -14.12
N ASP A 86 15.09 -5.64 -12.83
CA ASP A 86 16.17 -6.10 -11.94
C ASP A 86 15.88 -7.53 -11.40
N VAL A 87 14.64 -8.02 -11.54
CA VAL A 87 14.17 -9.34 -11.07
C VAL A 87 14.11 -10.37 -12.19
N ILE A 88 13.50 -10.01 -13.31
CA ILE A 88 13.29 -10.88 -14.48
C ILE A 88 13.66 -10.10 -15.75
N SER A 89 14.35 -10.71 -16.71
CA SER A 89 14.68 -9.98 -17.94
C SER A 89 13.40 -9.61 -18.72
N GLN A 90 13.40 -8.49 -19.43
CA GLN A 90 12.24 -8.09 -20.25
C GLN A 90 11.87 -9.18 -21.27
N GLU A 91 12.85 -9.87 -21.85
CA GLU A 91 12.61 -10.97 -22.78
C GLU A 91 11.85 -12.13 -22.11
N GLU A 92 12.25 -12.54 -20.91
CA GLU A 92 11.58 -13.60 -20.15
C GLU A 92 10.20 -13.15 -19.69
N PHE A 93 10.08 -11.93 -19.15
CA PHE A 93 8.81 -11.38 -18.69
C PHE A 93 7.78 -11.34 -19.83
N SER A 94 8.19 -10.91 -21.03
CA SER A 94 7.32 -10.83 -22.21
C SER A 94 6.72 -12.18 -22.65
N LYS A 95 7.30 -13.30 -22.20
CA LYS A 95 6.84 -14.66 -22.50
C LYS A 95 5.84 -15.18 -21.47
N THR A 96 5.77 -14.59 -20.28
CA THR A 96 4.86 -15.00 -19.20
C THR A 96 3.39 -14.79 -19.56
N GLU A 97 2.52 -15.57 -18.95
CA GLU A 97 1.06 -15.40 -19.08
C GLU A 97 0.60 -14.10 -18.42
N MET A 98 1.13 -13.77 -17.23
CA MET A 98 0.87 -12.50 -16.55
C MET A 98 1.17 -11.28 -17.44
N TYR A 99 2.27 -11.28 -18.19
CA TYR A 99 2.53 -10.19 -19.13
C TYR A 99 1.46 -10.11 -20.22
N LYS A 100 1.13 -11.24 -20.86
CA LYS A 100 0.20 -11.29 -22.00
C LYS A 100 -1.24 -10.94 -21.60
N ASP A 101 -1.67 -11.42 -20.44
CA ASP A 101 -3.08 -11.41 -20.03
C ASP A 101 -3.38 -10.37 -18.94
N HIS A 102 -2.35 -9.73 -18.37
CA HIS A 102 -2.50 -8.61 -17.44
C HIS A 102 -1.68 -7.40 -17.85
N SER A 103 -0.35 -7.49 -17.84
CA SER A 103 0.49 -6.29 -17.93
C SER A 103 0.30 -5.54 -19.26
N LYS A 104 0.36 -6.25 -20.39
CA LYS A 104 0.21 -5.67 -21.72
C LYS A 104 -1.19 -5.08 -21.99
N PRO A 105 -2.32 -5.75 -21.69
CA PRO A 105 -3.66 -5.17 -21.81
C PRO A 105 -3.87 -3.85 -21.07
N PHE A 106 -3.17 -3.65 -19.95
CA PHE A 106 -3.26 -2.43 -19.13
C PHE A 106 -2.09 -1.45 -19.37
N GLY A 107 -1.28 -1.67 -20.41
CA GLY A 107 -0.17 -0.78 -20.77
C GLY A 107 0.94 -0.72 -19.71
N ILE A 108 1.15 -1.81 -18.98
CA ILE A 108 2.21 -1.96 -17.97
C ILE A 108 3.39 -2.66 -18.66
N GLU A 109 4.28 -1.85 -19.25
CA GLU A 109 5.47 -2.34 -19.96
C GLU A 109 6.75 -2.21 -19.12
N GLN A 110 6.74 -1.29 -18.15
CA GLN A 110 7.79 -1.09 -17.15
C GLN A 110 7.13 -0.90 -15.79
N THR A 111 7.70 -1.48 -14.74
CA THR A 111 7.19 -1.35 -13.37
C THR A 111 8.31 -1.00 -12.42
N LEU A 112 8.12 0.07 -11.65
CA LEU A 112 8.97 0.42 -10.51
C LEU A 112 8.10 0.49 -9.27
N ALA A 113 8.41 -0.32 -8.25
CA ALA A 113 7.55 -0.49 -7.10
C ALA A 113 8.33 -0.42 -5.78
N THR A 114 7.65 -0.02 -4.71
CA THR A 114 8.16 -0.07 -3.34
C THR A 114 7.04 -0.54 -2.43
N LEU A 115 7.33 -1.54 -1.60
CA LEU A 115 6.45 -2.00 -0.54
C LEU A 115 7.04 -1.59 0.80
N ALA A 116 6.41 -0.68 1.52
CA ALA A 116 6.74 -0.41 2.91
C ALA A 116 5.84 -1.25 3.80
N MET A 117 6.40 -1.81 4.88
CA MET A 117 5.66 -2.61 5.83
C MET A 117 6.12 -2.27 7.25
N ASP A 118 5.16 -2.03 8.13
CA ASP A 118 5.43 -1.86 9.55
C ASP A 118 5.74 -3.23 10.18
N PRO A 119 6.88 -3.39 10.86
CA PRO A 119 7.35 -4.70 11.33
C PRO A 119 6.50 -5.26 12.48
N VAL A 120 5.72 -4.43 13.17
CA VAL A 120 4.93 -4.80 14.34
C VAL A 120 3.49 -5.13 13.94
N THR A 121 2.84 -4.16 13.31
CA THR A 121 1.43 -4.21 12.94
C THR A 121 1.22 -5.00 11.66
N ARG A 122 2.27 -5.21 10.86
CA ARG A 122 2.20 -5.84 9.52
C ARG A 122 1.33 -5.07 8.53
N LEU A 123 0.97 -3.82 8.85
CA LEU A 123 0.35 -2.90 7.90
C LEU A 123 1.35 -2.55 6.81
N LEU A 124 0.88 -2.44 5.58
CA LEU A 124 1.72 -2.16 4.42
C LEU A 124 1.15 -1.07 3.54
N ASN A 125 2.06 -0.41 2.83
CA ASN A 125 1.80 0.48 1.70
C ASN A 125 2.60 -0.03 0.51
N ALA A 126 1.94 -0.24 -0.63
CA ALA A 126 2.59 -0.59 -1.88
C ALA A 126 2.39 0.54 -2.89
N VAL A 127 3.47 1.15 -3.36
CA VAL A 127 3.45 2.22 -4.37
C VAL A 127 4.17 1.72 -5.60
N SER A 128 3.44 1.64 -6.72
CA SER A 128 3.96 1.18 -8.01
C SER A 128 3.66 2.21 -9.08
N ILE A 129 4.66 2.55 -9.90
CA ILE A 129 4.50 3.40 -11.08
C ILE A 129 4.81 2.60 -12.34
N TYR A 130 4.10 2.91 -13.42
CA TYR A 130 4.13 2.15 -14.65
C TYR A 130 4.40 3.04 -15.86
N ARG A 131 5.16 2.52 -16.83
CA ARG A 131 5.27 3.10 -18.17
C ARG A 131 4.71 2.15 -19.21
N SER A 132 4.12 2.74 -20.23
CA SER A 132 3.48 2.05 -21.36
C SER A 132 4.41 1.93 -22.57
N ASP A 133 5.57 2.58 -22.56
CA ASP A 133 6.59 2.41 -23.58
C ASP A 133 7.64 1.37 -23.11
N PRO A 134 7.75 0.20 -23.78
CA PRO A 134 8.70 -0.84 -23.38
C PRO A 134 10.17 -0.43 -23.59
N LEU A 135 10.45 0.67 -24.28
CA LEU A 135 11.80 1.19 -24.49
C LEU A 135 12.17 2.29 -23.48
N GLN A 136 11.22 2.73 -22.64
CA GLN A 136 11.43 3.81 -21.68
C GLN A 136 11.78 3.29 -20.28
N TYR A 137 12.95 2.68 -20.14
CA TYR A 137 13.46 2.18 -18.86
C TYR A 137 13.60 3.26 -17.78
N PHE A 138 13.37 2.90 -16.52
CA PHE A 138 13.67 3.77 -15.39
C PHE A 138 15.18 3.94 -15.26
N SER A 139 15.64 5.18 -15.31
CA SER A 139 17.05 5.51 -15.11
C SER A 139 17.48 5.29 -13.65
N PRO A 140 18.78 5.08 -13.37
CA PRO A 140 19.28 4.95 -12.00
C PRO A 140 18.88 6.13 -11.09
N ASP A 141 18.85 7.35 -11.62
CA ASP A 141 18.44 8.54 -10.87
C ASP A 141 16.95 8.51 -10.53
N GLU A 142 16.09 8.03 -11.44
CA GLU A 142 14.66 7.87 -11.18
C GLU A 142 14.39 6.77 -10.15
N LYS A 143 15.13 5.64 -10.22
CA LYS A 143 15.07 4.58 -9.21
C LYS A 143 15.47 5.11 -7.82
N ALA A 144 16.58 5.84 -7.75
CA ALA A 144 17.06 6.45 -6.52
C ALA A 144 16.09 7.52 -5.97
N PHE A 145 15.49 8.31 -6.85
CA PHE A 145 14.48 9.28 -6.46
C PHE A 145 13.22 8.59 -5.92
N MET A 146 12.74 7.54 -6.57
CA MET A 146 11.59 6.77 -6.09
C MET A 146 11.87 6.15 -4.72
N GLN A 147 13.08 5.59 -4.52
CA GLN A 147 13.56 5.08 -3.23
C GLN A 147 13.57 6.15 -2.14
N PHE A 148 13.97 7.37 -2.49
CA PHE A 148 14.00 8.49 -1.56
C PHE A 148 12.60 9.02 -1.24
N ILE A 149 11.73 9.20 -2.24
CA ILE A 149 10.47 9.92 -2.08
C ILE A 149 9.34 9.06 -1.51
N THR A 150 9.35 7.75 -1.74
CA THR A 150 8.23 6.87 -1.36
C THR A 150 7.91 6.89 0.14
N PRO A 151 8.90 6.84 1.06
CA PRO A 151 8.63 6.98 2.49
C PRO A 151 7.93 8.30 2.85
N HIS A 152 8.28 9.39 2.15
CA HIS A 152 7.66 10.70 2.36
C HIS A 152 6.23 10.77 1.81
N LEU A 153 5.95 10.09 0.69
CA LEU A 153 4.58 9.95 0.17
C LEU A 153 3.69 9.26 1.21
N ILE A 154 4.16 8.12 1.72
CA ILE A 154 3.45 7.32 2.73
C ILE A 154 3.22 8.14 3.99
N GLU A 155 4.26 8.76 4.54
CA GLU A 155 4.14 9.57 5.75
C GLU A 155 3.18 10.75 5.56
N ALA A 156 3.26 11.45 4.42
CA ALA A 156 2.36 12.57 4.16
C ALA A 156 0.89 12.12 4.03
N ALA A 157 0.64 10.94 3.44
CA ALA A 157 -0.70 10.36 3.38
C ALA A 157 -1.20 9.97 4.77
N THR A 158 -0.34 9.39 5.60
CA THR A 158 -0.65 9.08 7.01
C THR A 158 -1.04 10.32 7.79
N LEU A 159 -0.23 11.39 7.70
CA LEU A 159 -0.51 12.67 8.35
C LEU A 159 -1.80 13.32 7.85
N ASN A 160 -2.08 13.26 6.55
CA ASN A 160 -3.31 13.80 5.97
C ASN A 160 -4.55 13.06 6.48
N TYR A 161 -4.47 11.72 6.57
CA TYR A 161 -5.55 10.90 7.07
C TYR A 161 -5.88 11.22 8.54
N PHE A 162 -4.88 11.24 9.42
CA PHE A 162 -5.08 11.59 10.83
C PHE A 162 -5.50 13.05 11.02
N HIS A 163 -5.00 13.96 10.19
CA HIS A 163 -5.46 15.34 10.22
C HIS A 163 -6.96 15.45 9.93
N GLY A 164 -7.47 14.69 8.95
CA GLY A 164 -8.90 14.60 8.67
C GLY A 164 -9.70 14.07 9.86
N LEU A 165 -9.25 12.97 10.48
CA LEU A 165 -9.93 12.39 11.65
C LEU A 165 -9.95 13.31 12.87
N LEU A 166 -8.86 14.04 13.13
CA LEU A 166 -8.78 15.00 14.24
C LEU A 166 -9.69 16.22 14.07
N LEU A 167 -10.10 16.54 12.83
CA LEU A 167 -11.10 17.58 12.57
C LEU A 167 -12.53 17.08 12.86
N GLU A 168 -12.74 15.76 12.85
CA GLU A 168 -14.05 15.12 13.11
C GLU A 168 -14.19 14.59 14.55
N GLY A 169 -13.09 14.40 15.28
CA GLY A 169 -13.06 13.79 16.62
C GLY A 169 -12.65 14.73 17.78
N GLU A 170 -12.64 14.19 19.00
CA GLU A 170 -12.20 14.91 20.21
C GLU A 170 -10.66 15.02 20.27
N HIS A 171 -10.15 16.23 20.53
CA HIS A 171 -8.71 16.50 20.65
C HIS A 171 -8.07 15.77 21.84
N GLY A 172 -6.92 15.15 21.62
CA GLY A 172 -6.09 14.53 22.67
C GLY A 172 -6.24 13.02 22.87
N SER A 173 -6.90 12.34 21.92
CA SER A 173 -7.01 10.88 21.91
C SER A 173 -6.12 10.25 20.83
N SER A 174 -5.51 9.13 21.18
CA SER A 174 -4.78 8.24 20.26
C SER A 174 -5.76 7.46 19.39
N ILE A 175 -5.60 7.48 18.06
CA ILE A 175 -6.57 6.89 17.13
C ILE A 175 -6.08 5.56 16.54
N VAL A 176 -6.95 4.55 16.59
CA VAL A 176 -6.81 3.28 15.87
C VAL A 176 -8.01 3.12 14.95
N VAL A 177 -7.75 2.86 13.67
CA VAL A 177 -8.80 2.53 12.70
C VAL A 177 -8.73 1.04 12.39
N SER A 178 -9.83 0.33 12.61
CA SER A 178 -9.98 -1.07 12.26
C SER A 178 -11.27 -1.30 11.46
N SER A 179 -11.35 -2.40 10.72
CA SER A 179 -12.62 -2.94 10.25
C SER A 179 -13.46 -3.49 11.40
N HIS A 180 -14.72 -3.80 11.08
CA HIS A 180 -15.70 -4.39 12.00
C HIS A 180 -15.29 -5.77 12.53
N ASP A 181 -14.44 -6.52 11.82
CA ASP A 181 -13.86 -7.80 12.25
C ASP A 181 -12.55 -7.64 13.06
N GLY A 182 -12.18 -6.38 13.35
CA GLY A 182 -11.05 -6.00 14.20
C GLY A 182 -9.69 -6.01 13.50
N MET A 183 -9.64 -6.03 12.17
CA MET A 183 -8.38 -5.89 11.43
C MET A 183 -7.96 -4.42 11.34
N LEU A 184 -6.70 -4.13 11.66
CA LEU A 184 -6.17 -2.78 11.59
C LEU A 184 -6.13 -2.29 10.13
N TYR A 185 -6.55 -1.04 9.92
CA TYR A 185 -6.40 -0.30 8.66
C TYR A 185 -5.30 0.74 8.78
N GLN A 186 -5.31 1.48 9.90
CA GLN A 186 -4.33 2.54 10.16
C GLN A 186 -4.14 2.73 11.65
N VAL A 187 -2.89 2.88 12.08
CA VAL A 187 -2.49 3.03 13.47
C VAL A 187 -1.43 4.12 13.56
N GLU A 188 -1.61 5.07 14.48
CA GLU A 188 -0.54 6.02 14.81
C GLU A 188 0.63 5.28 15.47
N SER A 189 1.87 5.61 15.12
CA SER A 189 3.05 4.88 15.62
C SER A 189 3.14 4.83 17.14
N GLU A 190 2.71 5.89 17.84
CA GLU A 190 2.67 5.93 19.30
C GLU A 190 1.69 4.89 19.88
N VAL A 191 0.60 4.62 19.18
CA VAL A 191 -0.47 3.72 19.63
C VAL A 191 -0.07 2.27 19.47
N ALA A 192 0.62 1.92 18.38
CA ALA A 192 1.21 0.59 18.23
C ALA A 192 2.14 0.26 19.41
N GLY A 193 2.96 1.23 19.84
CA GLY A 193 3.81 1.09 21.03
C GLY A 193 3.04 0.94 22.34
N LEU A 194 1.91 1.65 22.50
CA LEU A 194 1.03 1.49 23.66
C LEU A 194 0.39 0.09 23.68
N LEU A 195 -0.09 -0.41 22.54
CA LEU A 195 -0.68 -1.75 22.42
C LEU A 195 0.34 -2.84 22.78
N GLN A 196 1.58 -2.74 22.30
CA GLN A 196 2.65 -3.68 22.68
C GLN A 196 3.02 -3.62 24.16
N ARG A 197 2.91 -2.46 24.80
CA ARG A 197 3.20 -2.35 26.24
C ARG A 197 2.12 -3.01 27.10
N GLU A 198 0.86 -2.86 26.71
CA GLU A 198 -0.29 -3.44 27.42
C GLU A 198 -0.45 -4.94 27.12
N TRP A 199 -0.18 -5.35 25.87
CA TRP A 199 -0.18 -6.74 25.42
C TRP A 199 1.17 -7.11 24.79
N PRO A 200 2.18 -7.52 25.59
CA PRO A 200 3.53 -7.82 25.10
C PRO A 200 3.62 -8.91 24.03
N GLU A 201 2.69 -9.87 24.07
CA GLU A 201 2.62 -10.96 23.10
C GLU A 201 1.84 -10.58 21.83
N TRP A 202 1.22 -9.40 21.79
CA TRP A 202 0.44 -8.97 20.65
C TRP A 202 1.34 -8.62 19.47
N LYS A 203 0.92 -9.11 18.30
CA LYS A 203 1.41 -8.70 16.99
C LYS A 203 0.18 -8.44 16.12
N GLY A 204 0.24 -7.41 15.28
CA GLY A 204 -0.83 -7.16 14.32
C GLY A 204 -0.91 -8.25 13.24
N PRO A 205 -1.79 -8.11 12.23
CA PRO A 205 -2.62 -6.94 11.96
C PRO A 205 -3.98 -6.93 12.65
N ALA A 206 -4.36 -7.97 13.38
CA ALA A 206 -5.59 -7.95 14.17
C ALA A 206 -5.40 -7.11 15.45
N LEU A 207 -6.46 -6.47 15.94
CA LEU A 207 -6.50 -5.90 17.29
C LEU A 207 -6.22 -6.98 18.35
N PRO A 208 -5.66 -6.63 19.53
CA PRO A 208 -5.61 -7.53 20.67
C PRO A 208 -7.00 -8.11 20.97
N GLU A 209 -7.06 -9.39 21.32
CA GLU A 209 -8.32 -10.13 21.49
C GLU A 209 -9.37 -9.42 22.37
N PRO A 210 -9.01 -8.81 23.53
CA PRO A 210 -9.99 -8.10 24.35
C PRO A 210 -10.61 -6.87 23.67
N LEU A 211 -9.88 -6.22 22.76
CA LEU A 211 -10.39 -5.10 21.96
C LEU A 211 -11.19 -5.60 20.76
N ARG A 212 -10.70 -6.66 20.11
CA ARG A 212 -11.37 -7.30 18.98
C ARG A 212 -12.78 -7.76 19.33
N GLN A 213 -12.96 -8.42 20.48
CA GLN A 213 -14.28 -8.86 20.96
C GLN A 213 -15.27 -7.69 21.16
N LYS A 214 -14.77 -6.52 21.58
CA LYS A 214 -15.60 -5.33 21.75
C LYS A 214 -16.00 -4.68 20.43
N VAL A 215 -15.15 -4.76 19.41
CA VAL A 215 -15.42 -4.21 18.07
C VAL A 215 -16.32 -5.16 17.25
N CYS A 216 -16.10 -6.48 17.35
CA CYS A 216 -16.85 -7.49 16.59
C CYS A 216 -18.27 -7.73 17.13
N GLY A 217 -18.57 -7.37 18.38
CA GLY A 217 -19.83 -7.73 19.06
C GLY A 217 -19.92 -9.24 19.38
N GLU A 218 -20.76 -9.62 20.36
CA GLU A 218 -20.90 -11.01 20.83
C GLU A 218 -21.43 -12.00 19.75
N ASP A 219 -21.98 -11.50 18.62
CA ASP A 219 -22.65 -12.30 17.59
C ASP A 219 -21.72 -12.97 16.56
N PHE A 220 -20.43 -12.60 16.50
CA PHE A 220 -19.49 -13.20 15.53
C PHE A 220 -19.01 -14.61 15.90
N SER A 221 -19.31 -15.08 17.12
CA SER A 221 -18.96 -16.43 17.61
C SER A 221 -19.60 -17.57 16.79
N SER A 222 -20.57 -17.25 15.92
CA SER A 222 -21.29 -18.22 15.08
C SER A 222 -20.63 -18.52 13.72
N TYR A 223 -19.66 -17.71 13.28
CA TYR A 223 -19.02 -17.87 11.96
C TYR A 223 -17.73 -18.70 11.96
N GLN A 224 -17.13 -18.98 13.12
CA GLN A 224 -15.93 -19.83 13.22
C GLN A 224 -16.20 -21.34 13.21
N GLN A 225 -17.45 -21.80 13.05
CA GLN A 225 -17.79 -23.23 12.97
C GLN A 225 -18.03 -23.75 11.55
N CYS A 226 -17.74 -22.98 10.51
CA CYS A 226 -17.71 -23.49 9.14
C CYS A 226 -16.39 -23.15 8.46
N HIS A 227 -15.34 -23.88 8.81
CA HIS A 227 -14.31 -24.34 7.89
C HIS A 227 -13.64 -25.60 8.46
#